data_AF-A0A2J9E1B1-F1
#
_entry.id   AF-A0A2J9E1B1-F1
#
_cell.length_a   1.000
_cell.length_b   1.000
_cell.length_c   1.000
_cell.angle_alpha   90.00
_cell.angle_beta   90.00
_cell.angle_gamma   90.00
#
_symmetry.space_group_name_H-M   'P 1'
#
loop_
_entity.id
_entity.type
_entity.pdbx_description
1 polymer ?
#
loop_
_entity_poly.entity_id
_entity_poly.type
_entity_poly.pdbx_seq_one_letter_code
_entity_poly.pdbx_strand_id
1 'polypeptide(L)'
;MSIKKRMLPALILPMLLTLSACSEKTRTVSYYEKNAEAARDVLDKCKAEQDKGYEVEGVLAENCKNALKAQRKLIRDNIIY
;
A
#
# COMPACT_ATOMS: atom_id res chain seq x y z
N MET A 1 -43.29 -4.72 46.32
CA MET A 1 -42.62 -3.68 45.50
C MET A 1 -41.20 -4.13 45.26
N SER A 2 -40.82 -4.39 44.00
CA SER A 2 -39.51 -4.96 43.65
C SER A 2 -38.78 -4.01 42.69
N ILE A 3 -37.57 -3.62 43.08
CA ILE A 3 -36.69 -2.69 42.37
C ILE A 3 -35.87 -3.49 41.35
N LYS A 4 -35.98 -3.22 40.05
CA LYS A 4 -34.96 -3.65 39.07
C LYS A 4 -34.71 -2.58 38.00
N LYS A 5 -33.67 -1.79 38.28
CA LYS A 5 -32.55 -1.32 37.42
C LYS A 5 -32.89 -0.90 35.99
N ARG A 6 -32.81 0.43 35.75
CA ARG A 6 -32.73 1.07 34.44
C ARG A 6 -31.45 0.59 33.72
N MET A 7 -31.60 -0.09 32.59
CA MET A 7 -30.50 -0.34 31.66
C MET A 7 -30.45 0.82 30.65
N LEU A 8 -29.46 1.69 30.79
CA LEU A 8 -29.04 2.61 29.74
C LEU A 8 -28.17 1.82 28.75
N PRO A 9 -28.55 1.66 27.47
CA PRO A 9 -27.60 1.20 26.49
C PRO A 9 -26.68 2.37 26.13
N ALA A 10 -25.50 2.39 26.73
CA ALA A 10 -24.36 3.17 26.26
C ALA A 10 -23.91 2.60 24.91
N LEU A 11 -24.57 3.00 23.82
CA LEU A 11 -24.09 2.74 22.46
C LEU A 11 -23.11 3.84 22.06
N ILE A 12 -21.95 3.86 22.72
CA ILE A 12 -20.79 4.59 22.22
C ILE A 12 -20.25 3.75 21.07
N LEU A 13 -20.68 4.04 19.85
CA LEU A 13 -20.07 3.49 18.65
C LEU A 13 -18.69 4.17 18.50
N PRO A 14 -17.56 3.47 18.67
CA PRO A 14 -16.28 4.10 18.41
C PRO A 14 -16.19 4.37 16.91
N MET A 15 -16.01 5.65 16.55
CA MET A 15 -15.49 6.08 15.27
C MET A 15 -14.29 5.22 14.92
N LEU A 16 -14.48 4.24 14.03
CA LEU A 16 -13.38 3.48 13.47
C LEU A 16 -12.61 4.43 12.55
N LEU A 17 -11.51 4.92 13.11
CA LEU A 17 -10.41 5.60 12.45
C LEU A 17 -10.03 4.84 11.17
N THR A 18 -10.39 5.36 10.00
CA THR A 18 -9.67 5.07 8.75
C THR A 18 -8.76 6.24 8.41
N LEU A 19 -8.04 6.73 9.43
CA LEU A 19 -6.95 7.67 9.23
C LEU A 19 -5.72 6.90 8.74
N SER A 20 -5.56 6.81 7.42
CA SER A 20 -4.28 6.97 6.70
C SER A 20 -4.36 6.43 5.27
N ALA A 21 -5.13 7.08 4.40
CA ALA A 21 -4.59 7.33 3.07
C ALA A 21 -3.47 8.37 3.23
N CYS A 22 -2.36 7.98 3.86
CA CYS A 22 -1.11 8.70 3.66
C CYS A 22 -0.84 8.55 2.18
N SER A 23 -1.19 9.57 1.38
CA SER A 23 -0.92 9.57 -0.06
C SER A 23 0.51 9.11 -0.25
N GLU A 24 0.65 7.92 -0.82
CA GLU A 24 1.94 7.29 -1.01
C GLU A 24 2.80 8.30 -1.79
N LYS A 25 4.03 8.55 -1.35
CA LYS A 25 4.90 9.50 -2.05
C LYS A 25 5.57 8.77 -3.21
N THR A 26 5.75 9.47 -4.34
CA THR A 26 6.56 8.95 -5.43
C THR A 26 7.99 8.71 -4.94
N ARG A 27 8.47 7.49 -5.11
CA ARG A 27 9.85 7.08 -4.83
C ARG A 27 10.63 7.00 -6.13
N THR A 28 11.90 7.35 -6.06
CA THR A 28 12.79 7.38 -7.21
C THR A 28 13.30 5.98 -7.57
N VAL A 29 13.87 5.82 -8.76
CA VAL A 29 14.56 4.58 -9.16
C VAL A 29 15.68 4.22 -8.18
N SER A 30 16.50 5.21 -7.77
CA SER A 30 17.61 4.97 -6.83
C SER A 30 17.14 4.50 -5.45
N TYR A 31 15.96 4.91 -5.00
CA TYR A 31 15.37 4.37 -3.78
C TYR A 31 15.14 2.86 -3.92
N TYR A 32 14.52 2.43 -5.02
CA TYR A 32 14.23 1.01 -5.25
C TYR A 32 15.48 0.18 -5.56
N GLU A 33 16.51 0.75 -6.17
CA GLU A 33 17.82 0.07 -6.34
C GLU A 33 18.44 -0.28 -4.98
N LYS A 34 18.28 0.60 -3.99
CA LYS A 34 18.79 0.37 -2.61
C LYS A 34 17.85 -0.48 -1.76
N ASN A 35 16.61 -0.67 -2.19
CA ASN A 35 15.55 -1.34 -1.44
C ASN A 35 14.82 -2.33 -2.37
N ALA A 36 15.50 -3.41 -2.75
CA ALA A 36 14.99 -4.37 -3.73
C ALA A 36 13.66 -5.03 -3.30
N GLU A 37 13.47 -5.29 -2.01
CA GLU A 37 12.22 -5.81 -1.46
C GLU A 37 11.05 -4.83 -1.68
N ALA A 38 11.25 -3.55 -1.36
CA ALA A 38 10.25 -2.51 -1.61
C ALA A 38 9.91 -2.37 -3.10
N ALA A 39 10.87 -2.63 -4.00
CA ALA A 39 10.61 -2.67 -5.43
C ALA A 39 9.67 -3.84 -5.80
N ARG A 40 9.90 -5.03 -5.22
CA ARG A 40 9.04 -6.21 -5.43
C ARG A 40 7.64 -5.97 -4.90
N ASP A 41 7.51 -5.45 -3.69
CA ASP A 41 6.20 -5.16 -3.08
C ASP A 41 5.36 -4.21 -3.93
N VAL A 42 5.99 -3.16 -4.47
CA VAL A 42 5.29 -2.23 -5.36
C VAL A 42 4.88 -2.94 -6.64
N LEU A 43 5.76 -3.72 -7.27
CA LEU A 43 5.42 -4.45 -8.50
C LEU A 43 4.30 -5.48 -8.29
N ASP A 44 4.27 -6.15 -7.14
CA ASP A 44 3.20 -7.08 -6.77
C ASP A 44 1.86 -6.34 -6.60
N LYS A 45 1.87 -5.15 -5.98
CA LYS A 45 0.69 -4.28 -5.93
C LYS A 45 0.23 -3.84 -7.32
N CYS A 46 1.17 -3.42 -8.18
CA CYS A 46 0.85 -3.02 -9.56
C CYS A 46 0.19 -4.16 -10.33
N LYS A 47 0.74 -5.38 -10.18
CA LYS A 47 0.17 -6.58 -10.80
C LYS A 47 -1.21 -6.91 -10.23
N ALA A 48 -1.39 -6.81 -8.91
CA ALA A 48 -2.67 -7.08 -8.28
C ALA A 48 -3.79 -6.15 -8.76
N GLU A 49 -3.49 -4.86 -8.97
CA GLU A 49 -4.47 -3.92 -9.54
C GLU A 49 -4.77 -4.22 -11.02
N GLN A 50 -3.74 -4.54 -11.81
CA GLN A 50 -3.94 -4.95 -13.21
C GLN A 50 -4.74 -6.25 -13.33
N ASP A 51 -4.50 -7.23 -12.46
CA ASP A 51 -5.20 -8.51 -12.45
C ASP A 51 -6.69 -8.34 -12.06
N LYS A 52 -7.05 -7.27 -11.35
CA LYS A 52 -8.45 -6.86 -11.10
C LYS A 52 -9.10 -6.18 -12.31
N GLY A 53 -8.35 -5.91 -13.37
CA GLY A 53 -8.79 -5.14 -14.54
C GLY A 53 -8.75 -3.62 -14.35
N TYR A 54 -8.06 -3.12 -13.31
CA TYR A 54 -7.90 -1.68 -13.09
C TYR A 54 -6.68 -1.13 -13.81
N GLU A 55 -6.83 0.08 -14.35
CA GLU A 55 -5.70 0.88 -14.79
C GLU A 55 -4.99 1.46 -13.56
N VAL A 56 -3.66 1.29 -13.51
CA VAL A 56 -2.86 1.84 -12.44
C VAL A 56 -2.51 3.28 -12.79
N GLU A 57 -2.98 4.22 -11.97
CA GLU A 57 -2.80 5.66 -12.19
C GLU A 57 -2.09 6.36 -11.02
N GLY A 58 -1.77 7.64 -11.23
CA GLY A 58 -1.22 8.52 -10.20
C GLY A 58 0.11 8.06 -9.63
N VAL A 59 0.30 8.26 -8.32
CA VAL A 59 1.58 7.96 -7.65
C VAL A 59 1.94 6.47 -7.71
N LEU A 60 0.94 5.58 -7.65
CA LEU A 60 1.18 4.15 -7.79
C LEU A 60 1.78 3.85 -9.17
N ALA A 61 1.25 4.42 -10.24
CA ALA A 61 1.79 4.24 -11.59
C ALA A 61 3.25 4.69 -11.73
N GLU A 62 3.59 5.84 -11.15
CA GLU A 62 4.97 6.34 -11.13
C GLU A 62 5.89 5.41 -10.33
N ASN A 63 5.41 4.90 -9.20
CA ASN A 63 6.13 3.94 -8.37
C ASN A 63 6.32 2.60 -9.09
N CYS A 64 5.31 2.07 -9.80
CA CYS A 64 5.42 0.89 -10.65
C CYS A 64 6.53 1.07 -11.69
N LYS A 65 6.52 2.21 -12.39
CA LYS A 65 7.52 2.53 -13.43
C LYS A 65 8.92 2.62 -12.85
N ASN A 66 9.09 3.26 -11.69
CA ASN A 66 10.39 3.42 -11.06
C ASN A 66 10.91 2.10 -10.47
N ALA A 67 10.04 1.31 -9.83
CA ALA A 67 10.37 -0.02 -9.31
C ALA A 67 10.77 -0.97 -10.44
N LEU A 68 10.04 -0.98 -11.56
CA LEU A 68 10.35 -1.82 -12.72
C LEU A 68 11.72 -1.46 -13.34
N LYS A 69 12.02 -0.16 -13.46
CA LYS A 69 13.34 0.30 -13.93
C LYS A 69 14.46 -0.16 -12.99
N ALA A 70 14.25 -0.03 -11.68
CA ALA A 70 15.22 -0.48 -10.69
C ALA A 70 15.43 -1.99 -10.76
N GLN A 71 14.35 -2.78 -10.80
CA GLN A 71 14.42 -4.25 -10.89
C GLN A 71 15.20 -4.70 -12.13
N ARG A 72 14.91 -4.12 -13.31
CA ARG A 72 15.65 -4.43 -14.55
C ARG A 72 17.14 -4.10 -14.45
N LYS A 73 17.49 -3.01 -13.75
CA LYS A 73 18.89 -2.64 -13.54
C LYS A 73 19.57 -3.61 -12.57
N LEU A 74 18.92 -3.94 -11.46
CA LEU A 74 19.44 -4.90 -10.48
C LEU A 74 19.67 -6.29 -11.10
N ILE A 75 18.76 -6.75 -11.96
CA ILE A 75 18.93 -8.01 -12.73
C ILE A 75 20.11 -7.89 -13.69
N ARG A 76 20.20 -6.79 -14.47
CA ARG A 76 21.30 -6.56 -15.40
C ARG A 76 22.67 -6.56 -14.70
N ASP A 77 22.72 -5.98 -13.51
CA ASP A 77 23.93 -5.84 -12.71
C ASP A 77 24.22 -7.12 -11.88
N ASN A 78 23.44 -8.20 -12.05
CA ASN A 78 23.52 -9.46 -11.29
C ASN A 78 23.43 -9.29 -9.77
N ILE A 79 22.71 -8.27 -9.31
CA ILE A 79 22.48 -7.98 -7.88
C ILE A 79 21.31 -8.82 -7.35
N ILE A 80 20.28 -9.03 -8.19
CA ILE A 80 19.11 -9.88 -7.89
C ILE A 80 18.85 -10.82 -9.06
N TYR A 81 18.09 -11.88 -8.83
CA TYR A 81 17.76 -12.94 -9.80
C TYR A 81 16.25 -13.14 -9.91
#